data_AF-A0A833JAV2-F1
#
_entry.id   AF-A0A833JAV2-F1
#
_cell.length_a   1.000
_cell.length_b   1.000
_cell.length_c   1.000
_cell.angle_alpha   90.00
_cell.angle_beta   90.00
_cell.angle_gamma   90.00
#
_symmetry.space_group_name_H-M   'P 1'
#
loop_
_entity.id
_entity.type
_entity.pdbx_description
1 polymer ?
#
loop_
_entity_poly.entity_id
_entity_poly.type
_entity_poly.pdbx_seq_one_letter_code
_entity_poly.pdbx_strand_id
1 'polypeptide(L)'
;MKQARQKYLESHIPKNFIDCIDELENKVREGLFTAWSLANNDFQISCFWADESLPSNKKSEKKLEDILHPIFDLASLTKPLLINLYLRYLFKDDFLNKTQEPIVNLIQSERCDLGNKDLYNFFQNRNNVHFTLDSFLSHTSGAKSWHWMGSSVWRQKTTSHHSESHIFHTILDSKESHYKENVQINLNKKALDSLLSSQFGTTNYSDINYYILARLVEIIDIENDTWEKRIFFLNKYLHTNFMHASINSDYLNKCIPFYPYISSYNSEFSVQQIKNNPYGFVHDTNANILAFLGNSAQIVSGHAGLFGNICDVVKAVKMLSLSQQALKKSNTLKQRFIYGLDTPESKETSAGIKNWPIQYGDVYGHLGYTGTSFWLYNRVDKKFSEDFHILLTNRTSQRKKMGVDKCPRILIVSDIQNGKTHCFQIVDNLISSLLLTEAQEISLEYSGYSNRIWDTTVLRDLPNILDVRKFVAQKLWNI
;
A
#
# COMPACT_ATOMS: atom_id res chain seq x y z
N MET A 1 -33.94 0.85 11.83
CA MET A 1 -32.53 1.21 11.51
C MET A 1 -31.92 2.22 12.49
N LYS A 2 -32.63 3.27 12.95
CA LYS A 2 -32.10 4.25 13.92
C LYS A 2 -31.90 3.74 15.37
N GLN A 3 -32.85 3.02 15.96
CA GLN A 3 -32.91 2.91 17.44
C GLN A 3 -31.81 2.09 18.16
N ALA A 4 -31.27 1.01 17.58
CA ALA A 4 -30.27 0.15 18.25
C ALA A 4 -28.81 0.51 17.94
N ARG A 5 -28.54 0.95 16.70
CA ARG A 5 -27.25 1.54 16.29
C ARG A 5 -26.90 2.78 17.10
N GLN A 6 -27.93 3.46 17.59
CA GLN A 6 -27.87 4.79 18.17
C GLN A 6 -27.12 4.89 19.49
N LYS A 7 -27.54 4.13 20.51
CA LYS A 7 -27.24 4.60 21.87
C LYS A 7 -25.76 4.50 22.24
N TYR A 8 -25.09 3.40 21.87
CA TYR A 8 -23.66 3.24 22.18
C TYR A 8 -22.78 4.09 21.25
N LEU A 9 -22.92 3.89 19.93
CA LEU A 9 -22.07 4.58 18.94
C LEU A 9 -22.27 6.10 19.00
N GLU A 10 -23.50 6.62 19.10
CA GLU A 10 -23.73 8.08 19.15
C GLU A 10 -23.36 8.72 20.50
N SER A 11 -23.21 7.93 21.58
CA SER A 11 -22.74 8.49 22.86
C SER A 11 -21.22 8.49 23.01
N HIS A 12 -20.51 7.63 22.29
CA HIS A 12 -19.06 7.46 22.45
C HIS A 12 -18.25 7.90 21.24
N ILE A 13 -18.82 7.84 20.03
CA ILE A 13 -18.13 8.19 18.79
C ILE A 13 -18.58 9.58 18.33
N PRO A 14 -17.64 10.48 17.99
CA PRO A 14 -17.96 11.79 17.45
C PRO A 14 -18.90 11.73 16.24
N LYS A 15 -19.83 12.70 16.16
CA LYS A 15 -20.85 12.75 15.09
C LYS A 15 -20.24 12.72 13.68
N ASN A 16 -19.13 13.41 13.45
CA ASN A 16 -18.46 13.40 12.15
C ASN A 16 -17.93 12.01 11.76
N PHE A 17 -17.46 11.21 12.74
CA PHE A 17 -17.12 9.81 12.51
C PHE A 17 -18.35 8.97 12.18
N ILE A 18 -19.48 9.17 12.87
CA ILE A 18 -20.74 8.49 12.55
C ILE A 18 -21.18 8.79 11.11
N ASP A 19 -21.12 10.05 10.69
CA ASP A 19 -21.43 10.46 9.31
C ASP A 19 -20.53 9.71 8.29
N CYS A 20 -19.23 9.55 8.59
CA CYS A 20 -18.31 8.77 7.76
C CYS A 20 -18.69 7.29 7.72
N ILE A 21 -19.01 6.68 8.85
CA ILE A 21 -19.43 5.27 8.92
C ILE A 21 -20.70 5.05 8.10
N ASP A 22 -21.67 5.96 8.19
CA ASP A 22 -22.92 5.91 7.42
C ASP A 22 -22.66 5.93 5.92
N GLU A 23 -21.80 6.84 5.46
CA GLU A 23 -21.42 6.92 4.06
C GLU A 23 -20.69 5.66 3.60
N LEU A 24 -19.73 5.15 4.39
CA LEU A 24 -18.99 3.94 4.03
C LEU A 24 -19.92 2.72 3.93
N GLU A 25 -20.88 2.55 4.85
CA GLU A 25 -21.87 1.47 4.77
C GLU A 25 -22.86 1.66 3.60
N ASN A 26 -23.23 2.90 3.25
CA ASN A 26 -23.99 3.17 2.02
C ASN A 26 -23.22 2.67 0.79
N LYS A 27 -21.93 2.98 0.71
CA LYS A 27 -21.07 2.58 -0.43
C LYS A 27 -20.79 1.08 -0.47
N VAL A 28 -20.79 0.40 0.68
CA VAL A 28 -20.81 -1.07 0.72
C VAL A 28 -22.11 -1.63 0.14
N ARG A 29 -23.27 -1.04 0.46
CA ARG A 29 -24.56 -1.48 -0.11
C ARG A 29 -24.68 -1.24 -1.61
N GLU A 30 -24.08 -0.16 -2.10
CA GLU A 30 -23.92 0.12 -3.53
C GLU A 30 -22.88 -0.81 -4.21
N GLY A 31 -22.07 -1.52 -3.42
CA GLY A 31 -21.08 -2.48 -3.90
C GLY A 31 -19.77 -1.85 -4.38
N LEU A 32 -19.41 -0.64 -3.91
CA LEU A 32 -18.14 0.00 -4.28
C LEU A 32 -16.93 -0.70 -3.64
N PHE A 33 -17.10 -1.20 -2.42
CA PHE A 33 -16.14 -1.98 -1.64
C PHE A 33 -16.91 -2.82 -0.62
N THR A 34 -16.23 -3.68 0.11
CA THR A 34 -16.90 -4.69 0.95
C THR A 34 -16.46 -4.63 2.41
N ALA A 35 -15.24 -4.14 2.62
CA ALA A 35 -14.67 -3.83 3.90
C ALA A 35 -14.11 -2.40 3.91
N TRP A 36 -14.07 -1.82 5.09
CA TRP A 36 -13.38 -0.56 5.32
C TRP A 36 -12.80 -0.51 6.73
N SER A 37 -11.77 0.31 6.90
CA SER A 37 -11.26 0.74 8.19
C SER A 37 -11.04 2.24 8.20
N LEU A 38 -11.30 2.87 9.32
CA LEU A 38 -11.16 4.30 9.55
C LEU A 38 -10.43 4.53 10.86
N ALA A 39 -9.47 5.43 10.90
CA ALA A 39 -8.79 5.79 12.15
C ALA A 39 -8.39 7.25 12.26
N ASN A 40 -8.24 7.72 13.50
CA ASN A 40 -7.56 8.94 13.90
C ASN A 40 -6.78 8.71 15.21
N ASN A 41 -6.49 9.79 15.94
CA ASN A 41 -5.85 9.73 17.27
C ASN A 41 -6.65 9.00 18.34
N ASP A 42 -7.98 8.96 18.21
CA ASP A 42 -8.89 8.54 19.26
C ASP A 42 -9.52 7.18 18.98
N PHE A 43 -9.78 6.87 17.71
CA PHE A 43 -10.53 5.68 17.31
C PHE A 43 -9.86 4.93 16.17
N GLN A 44 -10.05 3.62 16.17
CA GLN A 44 -9.80 2.73 15.04
C GLN A 44 -11.05 1.88 14.86
N ILE A 45 -11.66 1.97 13.68
CA ILE A 45 -12.95 1.35 13.40
C ILE A 45 -12.83 0.54 12.12
N SER A 46 -13.32 -0.69 12.11
CA SER A 46 -13.37 -1.51 10.90
C SER A 46 -14.72 -2.17 10.76
N CYS A 47 -15.22 -2.28 9.52
CA CYS A 47 -16.37 -3.11 9.21
C CYS A 47 -16.12 -3.94 7.95
N PHE A 48 -16.41 -5.24 8.03
CA PHE A 48 -16.11 -6.22 7.00
C PHE A 48 -17.10 -7.38 7.06
N TRP A 49 -17.25 -8.17 6.00
CA TRP A 49 -18.03 -9.40 6.07
C TRP A 49 -17.22 -10.50 6.77
N ALA A 50 -17.87 -11.31 7.60
CA ALA A 50 -17.18 -12.34 8.37
C ALA A 50 -16.36 -13.33 7.53
N ASP A 51 -16.75 -13.57 6.27
CA ASP A 51 -16.06 -14.45 5.33
C ASP A 51 -14.83 -13.81 4.65
N GLU A 52 -14.55 -12.52 4.87
CA GLU A 52 -13.43 -11.83 4.21
C GLU A 52 -12.14 -11.83 5.03
N SER A 53 -12.25 -11.99 6.35
CA SER A 53 -11.09 -11.93 7.25
C SER A 53 -10.93 -13.26 7.96
N LEU A 54 -9.77 -13.90 7.80
CA LEU A 54 -9.42 -15.06 8.60
C LEU A 54 -8.57 -14.60 9.79
N PRO A 55 -9.12 -14.58 11.03
CA PRO A 55 -8.30 -14.31 12.21
C PRO A 55 -7.18 -15.36 12.31
N SER A 56 -6.00 -14.96 12.80
CA SER A 56 -4.88 -15.90 12.89
C SER A 56 -5.19 -17.01 13.89
N ASN A 57 -5.31 -18.25 13.43
CA ASN A 57 -5.51 -19.44 14.26
C ASN A 57 -4.34 -19.78 15.23
N LYS A 58 -3.34 -18.90 15.38
CA LYS A 58 -2.24 -19.15 16.30
C LYS A 58 -2.79 -19.11 17.73
N LYS A 59 -2.96 -20.30 18.31
CA LYS A 59 -3.01 -20.56 19.76
C LYS A 59 -1.67 -20.17 20.44
N SER A 60 -1.04 -19.07 20.04
CA SER A 60 0.09 -18.56 20.79
C SER A 60 -0.48 -17.91 22.04
N GLU A 61 -0.19 -18.51 23.19
CA GLU A 61 -0.53 -18.02 24.54
C GLU A 61 -0.03 -16.60 24.84
N LYS A 62 0.66 -15.94 23.89
CA LYS A 62 1.01 -14.53 23.96
C LYS A 62 0.11 -13.72 23.04
N LYS A 63 -0.83 -13.04 23.70
CA LYS A 63 -1.73 -11.95 23.28
C LYS A 63 -2.67 -12.27 22.11
N LEU A 64 -3.88 -12.69 22.46
CA LEU A 64 -5.11 -12.65 21.65
C LEU A 64 -5.44 -11.25 21.07
N GLU A 65 -4.67 -10.21 21.37
CA GLU A 65 -4.87 -8.81 20.96
C GLU A 65 -4.34 -8.49 19.55
N ASP A 66 -3.52 -9.35 18.95
CA ASP A 66 -2.60 -8.91 17.89
C ASP A 66 -3.22 -8.72 16.48
N ILE A 67 -4.39 -9.30 16.17
CA ILE A 67 -5.07 -9.06 14.88
C ILE A 67 -6.58 -8.97 15.08
N LEU A 68 -7.00 -7.87 15.66
CA LEU A 68 -8.40 -7.52 15.82
C LEU A 68 -9.02 -7.03 14.50
N HIS A 69 -8.31 -6.13 13.80
CA HIS A 69 -8.80 -5.49 12.59
C HIS A 69 -8.34 -6.23 11.32
N PRO A 70 -9.14 -6.21 10.23
CA PRO A 70 -8.77 -6.90 9.00
C PRO A 70 -7.52 -6.28 8.33
N ILE A 71 -6.80 -7.12 7.59
CA ILE A 71 -5.58 -6.75 6.86
C ILE A 71 -5.96 -6.38 5.43
N PHE A 72 -5.50 -5.21 4.95
CA PHE A 72 -5.80 -4.70 3.60
C PHE A 72 -4.56 -4.73 2.70
N ASP A 73 -4.76 -4.89 1.40
CA ASP A 73 -3.80 -4.42 0.37
C ASP A 73 -3.71 -2.89 0.44
N LEU A 74 -2.56 -2.40 0.92
CA LEU A 74 -2.31 -0.98 1.12
C LEU A 74 -2.04 -0.23 -0.20
N ALA A 75 -1.88 -0.95 -1.31
CA ALA A 75 -1.61 -0.41 -2.64
C ALA A 75 -0.45 0.61 -2.56
N SER A 76 -0.63 1.79 -3.16
CA SER A 76 0.42 2.82 -3.20
C SER A 76 0.81 3.42 -1.85
N LEU A 77 0.10 3.13 -0.76
CA LEU A 77 0.62 3.48 0.57
C LEU A 77 1.90 2.69 0.91
N THR A 78 2.23 1.64 0.15
CA THR A 78 3.54 0.98 0.21
C THR A 78 4.68 1.98 0.04
N LYS A 79 4.51 3.01 -0.81
CA LYS A 79 5.53 4.03 -1.05
C LYS A 79 5.98 4.73 0.25
N PRO A 80 5.09 5.42 0.99
CA PRO A 80 5.46 6.05 2.24
C PRO A 80 5.65 5.07 3.40
N LEU A 81 4.89 3.98 3.47
CA LEU A 81 4.89 3.08 4.65
C LEU A 81 6.00 2.02 4.62
N LEU A 82 6.50 1.65 3.44
CA LEU A 82 7.64 0.73 3.31
C LEU A 82 8.91 1.50 2.95
N ILE A 83 9.01 2.00 1.72
CA ILE A 83 10.27 2.53 1.19
C ILE A 83 10.71 3.79 1.93
N ASN A 84 9.81 4.76 2.09
CA ASN A 84 10.16 6.02 2.74
C ASN A 84 10.50 5.83 4.23
N LEU A 85 9.67 5.11 5.00
CA LEU A 85 9.97 4.79 6.40
C LEU A 85 11.27 3.97 6.54
N TYR A 86 11.55 3.06 5.61
CA TYR A 86 12.81 2.31 5.62
C TYR A 86 14.02 3.21 5.42
N LEU A 87 13.98 4.13 4.45
CA LEU A 87 15.06 5.10 4.23
C LEU A 87 15.24 6.05 5.44
N ARG A 88 14.14 6.48 6.07
CA ARG A 88 14.18 7.27 7.31
C ARG A 88 14.82 6.48 8.46
N TYR A 89 14.52 5.20 8.59
CA TYR A 89 15.17 4.33 9.55
C TYR A 89 16.67 4.16 9.24
N LEU A 90 17.03 3.93 7.98
CA LEU A 90 18.39 3.70 7.53
C LEU A 90 19.30 4.90 7.79
N PHE A 91 18.83 6.10 7.46
CA PHE A 91 19.63 7.33 7.57
C PHE A 91 19.39 8.14 8.85
N LYS A 92 18.33 7.84 9.60
CA LYS A 92 17.99 8.49 10.88
C LYS A 92 18.00 10.02 10.75
N ASP A 93 18.80 10.69 11.57
CA ASP A 93 18.93 12.14 11.61
C ASP A 93 19.56 12.74 10.34
N ASP A 94 20.29 11.93 9.55
CA ASP A 94 20.94 12.35 8.31
C ASP A 94 20.08 12.13 7.05
N PHE A 95 18.82 11.68 7.24
CA PHE A 95 17.90 11.40 6.14
C PHE A 95 17.77 12.57 5.16
N LEU A 96 17.72 13.81 5.65
CA LEU A 96 17.62 14.98 4.80
C LEU A 96 18.83 15.13 3.86
N ASN A 97 20.04 15.05 4.41
CA ASN A 97 21.25 15.24 3.63
C ASN A 97 21.44 14.05 2.67
N LYS A 98 21.29 12.83 3.18
CA LYS A 98 21.47 11.60 2.41
C LYS A 98 20.50 11.48 1.24
N THR A 99 19.27 11.95 1.38
CA THR A 99 18.31 11.91 0.26
C THR A 99 18.60 12.92 -0.84
N GLN A 100 19.33 13.99 -0.54
CA GLN A 100 19.74 15.03 -1.49
C GLN A 100 21.13 14.80 -2.08
N GLU A 101 21.92 13.89 -1.52
CA GLU A 101 23.21 13.49 -2.08
C GLU A 101 23.04 12.75 -3.42
N PRO A 102 23.95 12.96 -4.38
CA PRO A 102 24.05 12.12 -5.57
C PRO A 102 24.12 10.63 -5.19
N ILE A 103 23.34 9.78 -5.85
CA ILE A 103 23.27 8.34 -5.52
C ILE A 103 24.65 7.67 -5.56
N VAL A 104 25.53 8.09 -6.46
CA VAL A 104 26.90 7.58 -6.54
C VAL A 104 27.67 7.69 -5.22
N ASN A 105 27.36 8.70 -4.39
CA ASN A 105 28.01 8.91 -3.09
C ASN A 105 27.42 8.02 -1.98
N LEU A 106 26.24 7.44 -2.19
CA LEU A 106 25.56 6.56 -1.23
C LEU A 106 25.97 5.09 -1.42
N ILE A 107 26.46 4.73 -2.61
CA ILE A 107 26.86 3.38 -2.94
C ILE A 107 28.29 3.16 -2.43
N GLN A 108 28.42 2.48 -1.29
CA GLN A 108 29.71 2.30 -0.59
C GLN A 108 30.51 1.08 -1.04
N SER A 109 29.87 0.13 -1.71
CA SER A 109 30.42 -1.20 -1.95
C SER A 109 30.49 -1.49 -3.44
N GLU A 110 31.61 -2.05 -3.89
CA GLU A 110 31.71 -2.68 -5.22
C GLU A 110 30.88 -3.97 -5.32
N ARG A 111 30.39 -4.49 -4.19
CA ARG A 111 29.50 -5.66 -4.15
C ARG A 111 28.09 -5.22 -4.53
N CYS A 112 27.69 -5.60 -5.72
CA CYS A 112 26.32 -5.52 -6.20
C CYS A 112 25.89 -6.92 -6.65
N ASP A 113 24.68 -7.33 -6.26
CA ASP A 113 24.08 -8.57 -6.76
C ASP A 113 23.99 -8.54 -8.29
N LEU A 114 24.15 -9.71 -8.92
CA LEU A 114 24.14 -9.83 -10.38
C LEU A 114 22.88 -9.20 -11.01
N GLY A 115 21.72 -9.39 -10.36
CA GLY A 115 20.44 -8.81 -10.76
C GLY A 115 20.43 -7.28 -10.89
N ASN A 116 21.26 -6.59 -10.10
CA ASN A 116 21.28 -5.12 -9.98
C ASN A 116 22.47 -4.45 -10.67
N LYS A 117 23.32 -5.22 -11.35
CA LYS A 117 24.56 -4.74 -11.96
C LYS A 117 24.35 -3.55 -12.92
N ASP A 118 23.32 -3.59 -13.74
CA ASP A 118 23.03 -2.52 -14.69
C ASP A 118 22.62 -1.21 -14.00
N LEU A 119 21.80 -1.30 -12.94
CA LEU A 119 21.45 -0.13 -12.12
C LEU A 119 22.68 0.43 -11.41
N TYR A 120 23.51 -0.43 -10.82
CA TYR A 120 24.75 -0.02 -10.19
C TYR A 120 25.65 0.75 -11.17
N ASN A 121 25.90 0.18 -12.35
CA ASN A 121 26.72 0.82 -13.39
C ASN A 121 26.13 2.13 -13.87
N PHE A 122 24.80 2.20 -14.02
CA PHE A 122 24.11 3.43 -14.40
C PHE A 122 24.36 4.54 -13.37
N PHE A 123 24.18 4.28 -12.08
CA PHE A 123 24.36 5.32 -11.05
C PHE A 123 25.83 5.63 -10.74
N GLN A 124 26.76 4.72 -11.02
CA GLN A 124 28.21 4.99 -10.95
C GLN A 124 28.72 5.90 -12.08
N ASN A 125 27.96 6.04 -13.18
CA ASN A 125 28.35 6.92 -14.28
C ASN A 125 28.31 8.39 -13.85
N ARG A 126 29.42 9.12 -14.04
CA ARG A 126 29.53 10.55 -13.70
C ARG A 126 28.54 11.45 -14.44
N ASN A 127 27.98 11.01 -15.56
CA ASN A 127 26.93 11.75 -16.26
C ASN A 127 25.58 11.72 -15.51
N ASN A 128 25.42 10.81 -14.55
CA ASN A 128 24.20 10.56 -13.80
C ASN A 128 24.24 11.10 -12.35
N VAL A 129 25.19 12.00 -12.04
CA VAL A 129 25.34 12.61 -10.70
C VAL A 129 24.16 13.47 -10.25
N HIS A 130 23.25 13.81 -11.16
CA HIS A 130 22.05 14.60 -10.85
C HIS A 130 20.96 13.76 -10.19
N PHE A 131 21.02 12.42 -10.26
CA PHE A 131 20.05 11.57 -9.58
C PHE A 131 20.35 11.47 -8.09
N THR A 132 19.34 11.81 -7.28
CA THR A 132 19.33 11.70 -5.81
C THR A 132 18.19 10.77 -5.38
N LEU A 133 18.18 10.26 -4.15
CA LEU A 133 17.03 9.48 -3.67
C LEU A 133 15.75 10.34 -3.67
N ASP A 134 15.86 11.62 -3.35
CA ASP A 134 14.72 12.54 -3.37
C ASP A 134 14.15 12.73 -4.79
N SER A 135 14.98 12.70 -5.83
CA SER A 135 14.48 12.76 -7.21
C SER A 135 13.51 11.61 -7.54
N PHE A 136 13.70 10.44 -6.92
CA PHE A 136 12.76 9.32 -7.05
C PHE A 136 11.58 9.42 -6.07
N LEU A 137 11.84 9.76 -4.80
CA LEU A 137 10.78 9.93 -3.78
C LEU A 137 9.76 10.98 -4.21
N SER A 138 10.24 12.06 -4.82
CA SER A 138 9.46 13.22 -5.24
C SER A 138 9.00 13.16 -6.70
N HIS A 139 9.22 12.02 -7.37
CA HIS A 139 8.78 11.76 -8.73
C HIS A 139 9.33 12.75 -9.77
N THR A 140 10.54 13.27 -9.56
CA THR A 140 11.24 14.23 -10.46
C THR A 140 12.42 13.62 -11.21
N SER A 141 12.63 12.30 -11.13
CA SER A 141 13.71 11.59 -11.83
C SER A 141 13.56 11.57 -13.36
N GLY A 142 12.44 12.03 -13.92
CA GLY A 142 12.13 11.89 -15.34
C GLY A 142 11.63 10.50 -15.73
N ALA A 143 11.27 9.65 -14.75
CA ALA A 143 10.59 8.39 -15.02
C ALA A 143 9.24 8.63 -15.72
N LYS A 144 8.99 7.93 -16.84
CA LYS A 144 7.70 7.92 -17.54
C LYS A 144 6.56 7.52 -16.58
N SER A 145 5.41 8.15 -16.75
CA SER A 145 4.15 7.74 -16.09
C SER A 145 3.86 6.28 -16.41
N TRP A 146 3.26 5.56 -15.45
CA TRP A 146 2.87 4.14 -15.48
C TRP A 146 3.23 3.38 -16.77
N HIS A 147 4.12 2.39 -16.65
CA HIS A 147 4.48 1.48 -17.72
C HIS A 147 4.28 0.04 -17.25
N TRP A 148 3.60 -0.78 -18.06
CA TRP A 148 3.40 -2.19 -17.73
C TRP A 148 4.74 -2.92 -17.81
N MET A 149 5.26 -3.37 -16.66
CA MET A 149 6.53 -4.08 -16.56
C MET A 149 6.42 -5.55 -16.92
N GLY A 150 5.20 -6.10 -17.02
CA GLY A 150 5.00 -7.53 -17.26
C GLY A 150 5.67 -8.05 -18.52
N SER A 151 5.81 -7.23 -19.58
CA SER A 151 6.51 -7.69 -20.80
C SER A 151 7.98 -8.09 -20.56
N SER A 152 8.58 -7.74 -19.41
CA SER A 152 9.92 -8.20 -19.01
C SER A 152 9.94 -9.60 -18.41
N VAL A 153 8.78 -10.11 -17.99
CA VAL A 153 8.59 -11.42 -17.33
C VAL A 153 8.03 -12.45 -18.33
N TRP A 154 7.37 -12.01 -19.40
CA TRP A 154 6.73 -12.89 -20.38
C TRP A 154 7.60 -13.14 -21.61
N ARG A 155 7.53 -14.39 -22.10
CA ARG A 155 8.21 -14.89 -23.29
C ARG A 155 8.15 -13.90 -24.45
N GLN A 156 9.32 -13.39 -24.86
CA GLN A 156 9.50 -12.83 -26.20
C GLN A 156 10.31 -13.87 -27.01
N LYS A 157 9.94 -14.11 -28.27
CA LYS A 157 10.73 -15.02 -29.11
C LYS A 157 12.04 -14.33 -29.48
N THR A 158 13.18 -14.88 -29.08
CA THR A 158 14.46 -14.52 -29.70
C THR A 158 14.38 -14.93 -31.16
N THR A 159 14.44 -13.99 -32.09
CA THR A 159 14.87 -14.33 -33.45
C THR A 159 16.36 -14.64 -33.36
N SER A 160 16.75 -15.83 -33.80
CA SER A 160 18.02 -16.51 -33.54
C SER A 160 19.29 -15.89 -34.15
N HIS A 161 19.30 -14.59 -34.46
CA HIS A 161 20.32 -14.01 -35.36
C HIS A 161 20.97 -12.69 -34.93
N HIS A 162 20.84 -12.21 -33.70
CA HIS A 162 21.43 -10.91 -33.35
C HIS A 162 22.38 -10.95 -32.14
N SER A 163 23.57 -10.42 -32.36
CA SER A 163 24.64 -10.17 -31.39
C SER A 163 24.53 -8.78 -30.75
N GLU A 164 23.32 -8.27 -30.57
CA GLU A 164 23.08 -6.90 -30.10
C GLU A 164 22.90 -6.84 -28.58
N SER A 165 23.57 -5.88 -27.93
CA SER A 165 23.51 -5.62 -26.48
C SER A 165 22.13 -5.20 -25.96
N HIS A 166 21.16 -5.00 -26.87
CA HIS A 166 19.81 -4.57 -26.53
C HIS A 166 18.80 -5.73 -26.37
N ILE A 167 19.21 -6.99 -26.56
CA ILE A 167 18.31 -8.14 -26.42
C ILE A 167 17.95 -8.38 -24.94
N PHE A 168 16.66 -8.47 -24.63
CA PHE A 168 16.16 -8.96 -23.33
C PHE A 168 16.44 -10.46 -23.22
N HIS A 169 16.68 -11.01 -22.02
CA HIS A 169 16.67 -12.47 -21.86
C HIS A 169 15.22 -12.94 -21.99
N THR A 170 14.80 -13.24 -23.22
CA THR A 170 13.37 -13.26 -23.54
C THR A 170 12.67 -14.59 -23.24
N ILE A 171 13.38 -15.64 -22.85
CA ILE A 171 12.77 -16.88 -22.35
C ILE A 171 13.36 -17.14 -20.98
N LEU A 172 12.61 -16.77 -19.94
CA LEU A 172 12.97 -17.06 -18.56
C LEU A 172 12.30 -18.39 -18.20
N ASP A 173 13.08 -19.46 -18.02
CA ASP A 173 12.58 -20.68 -17.39
C ASP A 173 12.73 -20.57 -15.87
N SER A 174 11.61 -20.69 -15.14
CA SER A 174 11.58 -20.73 -13.67
C SER A 174 12.49 -21.80 -13.04
N LYS A 175 12.97 -22.77 -13.84
CA LYS A 175 13.90 -23.82 -13.43
C LYS A 175 15.37 -23.43 -13.59
N GLU A 176 15.69 -22.31 -14.23
CA GLU A 176 17.07 -21.83 -14.37
C GLU A 176 17.65 -21.42 -13.01
N SER A 177 18.93 -21.73 -12.79
CA SER A 177 19.65 -21.39 -11.54
C SER A 177 19.74 -19.89 -11.27
N HIS A 178 19.60 -19.06 -12.31
CA HIS A 178 19.66 -17.60 -12.24
C HIS A 178 18.34 -16.93 -12.66
N TYR A 179 17.22 -17.65 -12.54
CA TYR A 179 15.92 -17.13 -12.95
C TYR A 179 15.59 -15.78 -12.31
N LYS A 180 15.80 -15.66 -10.99
CA LYS A 180 15.57 -14.42 -10.24
C LYS A 180 16.42 -13.27 -10.77
N GLU A 181 17.72 -13.49 -10.92
CA GLU A 181 18.68 -12.49 -11.38
C GLU A 181 18.35 -12.04 -12.80
N ASN A 182 18.01 -12.98 -13.69
CA ASN A 182 17.61 -12.69 -15.07
C ASN A 182 16.31 -11.86 -15.15
N VAL A 183 15.32 -12.18 -14.30
CA VAL A 183 14.10 -11.36 -14.16
C VAL A 183 14.46 -9.93 -13.71
N GLN A 184 15.30 -9.80 -12.68
CA GLN A 184 15.73 -8.50 -12.17
C GLN A 184 16.47 -7.68 -13.23
N ILE A 185 17.40 -8.29 -13.97
CA ILE A 185 18.12 -7.64 -15.08
C ILE A 185 17.14 -7.07 -16.11
N ASN A 186 16.19 -7.88 -16.58
CA ASN A 186 15.20 -7.44 -17.57
C ASN A 186 14.32 -6.30 -17.06
N LEU A 187 13.92 -6.34 -15.79
CA LEU A 187 13.11 -5.29 -15.16
C LEU A 187 13.91 -4.00 -14.96
N ASN A 188 15.15 -4.12 -14.50
CA ASN A 188 16.07 -3.01 -14.27
C ASN A 188 16.40 -2.25 -15.55
N LYS A 189 16.73 -2.97 -16.63
CA LYS A 189 16.95 -2.38 -17.96
C LYS A 189 15.74 -1.58 -18.43
N LYS A 190 14.54 -2.16 -18.31
CA LYS A 190 13.30 -1.50 -18.70
C LYS A 190 12.95 -0.29 -17.84
N ALA A 191 13.25 -0.35 -16.54
CA ALA A 191 13.09 0.78 -15.63
C ALA A 191 14.03 1.93 -16.02
N LEU A 192 15.28 1.63 -16.37
CA LEU A 192 16.26 2.61 -16.86
C LEU A 192 15.86 3.23 -18.20
N ASP A 193 15.37 2.43 -19.16
CA ASP A 193 14.85 2.92 -20.46
C ASP A 193 13.61 3.84 -20.31
N SER A 194 13.02 3.85 -19.12
CA SER A 194 11.89 4.70 -18.77
C SER A 194 12.31 6.04 -18.14
N LEU A 195 13.59 6.24 -17.84
CA LEU A 195 14.12 7.52 -17.39
C LEU A 195 14.41 8.42 -18.59
N LEU A 196 13.63 9.49 -18.73
CA LEU A 196 13.79 10.49 -19.77
C LEU A 196 14.50 11.72 -19.22
N SER A 197 15.73 11.97 -19.66
CA SER A 197 16.49 13.16 -19.24
C SER A 197 15.75 14.46 -19.52
N SER A 198 14.92 14.52 -20.57
CA SER A 198 14.07 15.67 -20.89
C SER A 198 12.94 15.93 -19.90
N GLN A 199 12.61 14.95 -19.03
CA GLN A 199 11.60 15.07 -17.98
C GLN A 199 12.23 15.18 -16.59
N PHE A 200 13.56 15.14 -16.46
CA PHE A 200 14.21 15.31 -15.17
C PHE A 200 13.89 16.69 -14.56
N GLY A 201 13.64 16.71 -13.25
CA GLY A 201 13.20 17.90 -12.52
C GLY A 201 11.69 18.18 -12.63
N THR A 202 10.97 17.54 -13.55
CA THR A 202 9.50 17.68 -13.67
C THR A 202 8.80 16.61 -12.85
N THR A 203 7.79 16.99 -12.06
CA THR A 203 7.04 16.03 -11.25
C THR A 203 6.11 15.18 -12.12
N ASN A 204 6.42 13.89 -12.24
CA ASN A 204 5.61 12.91 -12.97
C ASN A 204 5.40 11.66 -12.12
N TYR A 205 4.19 11.48 -11.60
CA TYR A 205 3.88 10.32 -10.74
C TYR A 205 4.09 9.01 -11.51
N SER A 206 5.04 8.21 -11.03
CA SER A 206 5.45 6.97 -11.69
C SER A 206 5.89 5.92 -10.69
N ASP A 207 5.32 4.73 -10.81
CA ASP A 207 5.65 3.55 -10.02
C ASP A 207 7.09 3.07 -10.24
N ILE A 208 7.67 3.38 -11.40
CA ILE A 208 9.06 3.05 -11.74
C ILE A 208 10.03 3.69 -10.74
N ASN A 209 9.71 4.88 -10.24
CA ASN A 209 10.54 5.53 -9.22
C ASN A 209 10.73 4.65 -7.99
N TYR A 210 9.64 4.07 -7.51
CA TYR A 210 9.65 3.27 -6.29
C TYR A 210 10.14 1.84 -6.53
N TYR A 211 10.01 1.33 -7.76
CA TYR A 211 10.73 0.13 -8.18
C TYR A 211 12.25 0.34 -8.11
N ILE A 212 12.74 1.44 -8.69
CA ILE A 212 14.17 1.78 -8.66
C ILE A 212 14.63 2.03 -7.21
N LEU A 213 13.85 2.74 -6.38
CA LEU A 213 14.19 2.95 -4.97
C LEU A 213 14.34 1.63 -4.20
N ALA A 214 13.49 0.62 -4.47
CA ALA A 214 13.64 -0.69 -3.85
C ALA A 214 14.99 -1.33 -4.22
N ARG A 215 15.40 -1.24 -5.48
CA ARG A 215 16.71 -1.74 -5.92
C ARG A 215 17.88 -0.94 -5.34
N LEU A 216 17.73 0.39 -5.21
CA LEU A 216 18.73 1.23 -4.56
C LEU A 216 18.88 0.89 -3.08
N VAL A 217 17.79 0.59 -2.37
CA VAL A 217 17.86 0.07 -0.99
C VAL A 217 18.64 -1.24 -0.92
N GLU A 218 18.46 -2.16 -1.88
CA GLU A 218 19.25 -3.40 -1.95
C GLU A 218 20.75 -3.14 -2.13
N ILE A 219 21.11 -2.13 -2.93
CA ILE A 219 22.51 -1.75 -3.21
C ILE A 219 23.15 -1.01 -2.02
N ILE A 220 22.41 -0.10 -1.39
CA ILE A 220 22.93 0.78 -0.33
C ILE A 220 23.04 0.04 1.00
N ASP A 221 22.01 -0.72 1.38
CA ASP A 221 21.94 -1.40 2.68
C ASP A 221 22.35 -2.87 2.57
N ILE A 222 23.65 -3.10 2.54
CA ILE A 222 24.24 -4.44 2.43
C ILE A 222 24.12 -5.28 3.71
N GLU A 223 23.93 -4.64 4.87
CA GLU A 223 23.82 -5.35 6.16
C GLU A 223 22.55 -6.21 6.22
N ASN A 224 21.49 -5.74 5.59
CA ASN A 224 20.20 -6.43 5.53
C ASN A 224 19.97 -7.06 4.16
N ASP A 225 20.88 -7.94 3.72
CA ASP A 225 20.90 -8.57 2.40
C ASP A 225 19.52 -8.89 1.75
N THR A 226 18.54 -9.43 2.48
CA THR A 226 17.20 -9.76 1.94
C THR A 226 16.09 -8.79 2.36
N TRP A 227 15.08 -8.64 1.52
CA TRP A 227 13.89 -7.86 1.88
C TRP A 227 13.11 -8.43 3.06
N GLU A 228 13.17 -9.74 3.30
CA GLU A 228 12.57 -10.35 4.49
C GLU A 228 13.18 -9.75 5.77
N LYS A 229 14.51 -9.65 5.83
CA LYS A 229 15.20 -8.99 6.95
C LYS A 229 14.83 -7.52 7.04
N ARG A 230 14.83 -6.78 5.92
CA ARG A 230 14.46 -5.35 5.89
C ARG A 230 13.06 -5.10 6.44
N ILE A 231 12.07 -5.90 6.02
CA ILE A 231 10.70 -5.81 6.54
C ILE A 231 10.62 -6.21 8.01
N PHE A 232 11.33 -7.26 8.42
CA PHE A 232 11.41 -7.65 9.82
C PHE A 232 11.95 -6.51 10.70
N PHE A 233 13.04 -5.84 10.28
CA PHE A 233 13.59 -4.69 10.99
C PHE A 233 12.63 -3.52 11.04
N LEU A 234 11.99 -3.20 9.91
CA LEU A 234 10.99 -2.13 9.86
C LEU A 234 9.82 -2.42 10.81
N ASN A 235 9.30 -3.64 10.81
CA ASN A 235 8.24 -4.07 11.71
C ASN A 235 8.64 -3.99 13.17
N LYS A 236 9.87 -4.41 13.50
CA LYS A 236 10.41 -4.28 14.86
C LYS A 236 10.52 -2.82 15.29
N TYR A 237 11.00 -1.95 14.39
CA TYR A 237 11.15 -0.51 14.63
C TYR A 237 9.80 0.20 14.84
N LEU A 238 8.79 -0.16 14.05
CA LEU A 238 7.45 0.45 14.11
C LEU A 238 6.50 -0.24 15.09
N HIS A 239 6.89 -1.39 15.65
CA HIS A 239 6.01 -2.31 16.38
C HIS A 239 4.78 -2.74 15.55
N THR A 240 4.98 -3.05 14.28
CA THR A 240 3.94 -3.45 13.31
C THR A 240 4.11 -4.88 12.83
N ASN A 241 3.11 -5.39 12.11
CA ASN A 241 3.14 -6.70 11.46
C ASN A 241 2.88 -6.61 9.95
N PHE A 242 3.47 -5.62 9.27
CA PHE A 242 3.33 -5.51 7.82
C PHE A 242 3.90 -6.74 7.11
N MET A 243 3.26 -7.08 6.00
CA MET A 243 3.68 -8.16 5.11
C MET A 243 3.85 -7.60 3.70
N HIS A 244 4.71 -8.23 2.89
CA HIS A 244 4.81 -7.86 1.48
C HIS A 244 4.53 -9.05 0.57
N ALA A 245 3.77 -8.81 -0.49
CA ALA A 245 3.23 -9.86 -1.33
C ALA A 245 4.29 -10.74 -2.02
N SER A 246 5.42 -10.14 -2.43
CA SER A 246 6.56 -10.87 -3.01
C SER A 246 7.40 -11.68 -2.00
N ILE A 247 7.11 -11.60 -0.69
CA ILE A 247 7.89 -12.25 0.38
C ILE A 247 7.02 -13.20 1.19
N ASN A 248 5.75 -12.85 1.37
CA ASN A 248 4.80 -13.58 2.19
C ASN A 248 3.61 -14.05 1.36
N SER A 249 3.84 -14.56 0.13
CA SER A 249 2.76 -14.90 -0.81
C SER A 249 1.73 -15.86 -0.21
N ASP A 250 2.19 -16.82 0.58
CA ASP A 250 1.35 -17.85 1.20
C ASP A 250 0.38 -17.29 2.26
N TYR A 251 0.72 -16.14 2.85
CA TYR A 251 -0.11 -15.46 3.85
C TYR A 251 -1.18 -14.56 3.23
N LEU A 252 -1.05 -14.22 1.94
CA LEU A 252 -1.98 -13.32 1.26
C LEU A 252 -3.37 -13.93 1.09
N ASN A 253 -3.48 -15.26 1.03
CA ASN A 253 -4.75 -16.00 1.05
C ASN A 253 -5.57 -15.75 2.34
N LYS A 254 -5.05 -14.99 3.31
CA LYS A 254 -5.72 -14.67 4.58
C LYS A 254 -6.06 -13.18 4.69
N CYS A 255 -5.73 -12.38 3.67
CA CYS A 255 -5.89 -10.93 3.68
C CYS A 255 -7.11 -10.48 2.88
N ILE A 256 -7.56 -9.25 3.12
CA ILE A 256 -8.63 -8.61 2.37
C ILE A 256 -8.06 -7.82 1.19
N PRO A 257 -8.65 -7.94 -0.02
CA PRO A 257 -9.62 -8.96 -0.42
C PRO A 257 -8.94 -10.29 -0.71
N PHE A 258 -9.65 -11.37 -0.43
CA PHE A 258 -9.23 -12.73 -0.76
C PHE A 258 -9.15 -12.97 -2.29
N TYR A 259 -9.78 -12.10 -3.09
CA TYR A 259 -9.93 -12.31 -4.54
C TYR A 259 -9.10 -11.35 -5.37
N PRO A 260 -8.31 -11.85 -6.33
CA PRO A 260 -7.52 -11.00 -7.22
C PRO A 260 -8.45 -10.19 -8.12
N TYR A 261 -8.35 -8.86 -8.03
CA TYR A 261 -8.89 -7.96 -9.04
C TYR A 261 -7.74 -7.45 -9.89
N ILE A 262 -7.84 -7.65 -11.20
CA ILE A 262 -6.94 -7.03 -12.16
C ILE A 262 -7.68 -5.84 -12.73
N SER A 263 -7.15 -4.65 -12.48
CA SER A 263 -7.53 -3.50 -13.30
C SER A 263 -7.06 -3.79 -14.72
N SER A 264 -8.00 -3.97 -15.65
CA SER A 264 -7.69 -3.96 -17.07
C SER A 264 -7.33 -2.53 -17.49
N TYR A 265 -6.15 -2.07 -17.09
CA TYR A 265 -5.60 -0.82 -17.59
C TYR A 265 -5.21 -1.02 -19.05
N ASN A 266 -6.14 -0.81 -19.98
CA ASN A 266 -5.93 -0.53 -21.41
C ASN A 266 -4.90 -1.35 -22.20
N SER A 267 -4.37 -2.44 -21.65
CA SER A 267 -3.33 -3.26 -22.27
C SER A 267 -4.01 -4.50 -22.79
N GLU A 268 -4.23 -4.54 -24.11
CA GLU A 268 -4.13 -5.65 -25.09
C GLU A 268 -4.44 -7.11 -24.70
N PHE A 269 -4.83 -7.39 -23.46
CA PHE A 269 -5.09 -8.71 -22.92
C PHE A 269 -6.57 -9.01 -23.02
N SER A 270 -6.89 -10.10 -23.71
CA SER A 270 -8.21 -10.69 -23.64
C SER A 270 -8.48 -11.19 -22.22
N VAL A 271 -9.73 -11.11 -21.78
CA VAL A 271 -10.23 -11.75 -20.55
C VAL A 271 -9.82 -13.23 -20.47
N GLN A 272 -9.65 -13.88 -21.62
CA GLN A 272 -9.21 -15.28 -21.71
C GLN A 272 -7.74 -15.48 -21.32
N GLN A 273 -6.84 -14.54 -21.66
CA GLN A 273 -5.45 -14.56 -21.21
C GLN A 273 -5.36 -14.30 -19.70
N ILE A 274 -6.22 -13.43 -19.17
CA ILE A 274 -6.36 -13.20 -17.73
C ILE A 274 -6.85 -14.46 -16.99
N LYS A 275 -7.73 -15.27 -17.58
CA LYS A 275 -8.17 -16.51 -16.92
C LYS A 275 -7.09 -17.59 -16.82
N ASN A 276 -6.13 -17.57 -17.75
CA ASN A 276 -5.09 -18.60 -17.85
C ASN A 276 -3.78 -18.21 -17.18
N ASN A 277 -3.61 -16.93 -16.82
CA ASN A 277 -2.44 -16.47 -16.10
C ASN A 277 -2.69 -16.54 -14.60
N PRO A 278 -1.75 -17.08 -13.82
CA PRO A 278 -1.83 -17.01 -12.37
C PRO A 278 -1.52 -15.58 -11.92
N TYR A 279 -2.43 -14.99 -11.15
CA TYR A 279 -2.28 -13.65 -10.57
C TYR A 279 -2.06 -13.76 -9.06
N GLY A 280 -1.22 -12.87 -8.52
CA GLY A 280 -1.07 -12.69 -7.08
C GLY A 280 -2.27 -11.97 -6.46
N PHE A 281 -2.13 -11.53 -5.20
CA PHE A 281 -3.20 -10.91 -4.41
C PHE A 281 -3.16 -9.38 -4.37
N VAL A 282 -2.27 -8.76 -5.16
CA VAL A 282 -2.08 -7.29 -5.20
C VAL A 282 -2.93 -6.69 -6.32
N HIS A 283 -3.59 -5.56 -6.08
CA HIS A 283 -4.46 -4.91 -7.09
C HIS A 283 -3.67 -4.18 -8.18
N ASP A 284 -2.45 -3.80 -7.87
CA ASP A 284 -1.55 -3.17 -8.82
C ASP A 284 -0.94 -4.24 -9.75
N THR A 285 -1.16 -4.11 -11.05
CA THR A 285 -0.74 -5.10 -12.05
C THR A 285 0.78 -5.37 -12.03
N ASN A 286 1.60 -4.35 -11.80
CA ASN A 286 3.06 -4.52 -11.80
C ASN A 286 3.50 -5.26 -10.52
N ALA A 287 2.99 -4.86 -9.36
CA ALA A 287 3.31 -5.53 -8.11
C ALA A 287 2.70 -6.95 -8.03
N ASN A 288 1.55 -7.18 -8.68
CA ASN A 288 0.91 -8.48 -8.76
C ASN A 288 1.79 -9.52 -9.46
N ILE A 289 2.42 -9.13 -10.58
CA ILE A 289 3.34 -10.01 -11.32
C ILE A 289 4.55 -10.37 -10.46
N LEU A 290 5.12 -9.39 -9.75
CA LEU A 290 6.26 -9.65 -8.85
C LEU A 290 5.87 -10.53 -7.66
N ALA A 291 4.65 -10.38 -7.14
CA ALA A 291 4.11 -11.26 -6.11
C ALA A 291 3.90 -12.69 -6.63
N PHE A 292 3.49 -12.85 -7.90
CA PHE A 292 3.30 -14.16 -8.52
C PHE A 292 4.61 -14.96 -8.66
N LEU A 293 5.76 -14.29 -8.80
CA LEU A 293 7.07 -14.96 -8.79
C LEU A 293 7.35 -15.69 -7.46
N GLY A 294 6.61 -15.34 -6.41
CA GLY A 294 6.61 -16.03 -5.12
C GLY A 294 7.86 -15.78 -4.28
N ASN A 295 7.89 -16.49 -3.14
CA ASN A 295 8.93 -16.34 -2.12
C ASN A 295 10.35 -16.72 -2.59
N SER A 296 10.48 -17.42 -3.72
CA SER A 296 11.78 -17.78 -4.30
C SER A 296 12.46 -16.60 -5.01
N ALA A 297 11.70 -15.68 -5.59
CA ALA A 297 12.25 -14.52 -6.28
C ALA A 297 12.50 -13.33 -5.34
N GLN A 298 11.63 -13.09 -4.35
CA GLN A 298 11.71 -11.97 -3.39
C GLN A 298 11.94 -10.59 -4.03
N ILE A 299 11.42 -10.36 -5.24
CA ILE A 299 11.57 -9.08 -5.94
C ILE A 299 10.48 -8.13 -5.45
N VAL A 300 10.85 -7.18 -4.59
CA VAL A 300 9.93 -6.17 -4.05
C VAL A 300 9.71 -5.04 -5.05
N SER A 301 8.46 -4.60 -5.21
CA SER A 301 8.12 -3.54 -6.18
C SER A 301 8.35 -2.13 -5.64
N GLY A 302 8.33 -1.96 -4.31
CA GLY A 302 8.47 -0.66 -3.63
C GLY A 302 7.29 0.31 -3.82
N HIS A 303 6.52 0.20 -4.90
CA HIS A 303 5.41 1.11 -5.21
C HIS A 303 4.04 0.60 -4.74
N ALA A 304 3.90 -0.70 -4.54
CA ALA A 304 2.71 -1.43 -4.08
C ALA A 304 3.10 -2.83 -3.58
N GLY A 305 2.17 -3.53 -2.92
CA GLY A 305 2.36 -4.91 -2.44
C GLY A 305 2.52 -5.05 -0.92
N LEU A 306 2.49 -3.96 -0.16
CA LEU A 306 2.43 -3.99 1.31
C LEU A 306 1.01 -4.28 1.80
N PHE A 307 0.90 -5.16 2.78
CA PHE A 307 -0.34 -5.51 3.47
C PHE A 307 -0.21 -5.17 4.96
N GLY A 308 -1.29 -4.65 5.54
CA GLY A 308 -1.36 -4.32 6.97
C GLY A 308 -2.78 -4.01 7.41
N ASN A 309 -3.02 -4.08 8.72
CA ASN A 309 -4.28 -3.64 9.30
C ASN A 309 -4.23 -2.15 9.69
N ILE A 310 -5.36 -1.61 10.13
CA ILE A 310 -5.45 -0.20 10.54
C ILE A 310 -4.53 0.14 11.71
N CYS A 311 -4.30 -0.79 12.64
CA CYS A 311 -3.42 -0.59 13.80
C CYS A 311 -1.97 -0.39 13.36
N ASP A 312 -1.51 -1.20 12.40
CA ASP A 312 -0.16 -1.10 11.84
C ASP A 312 0.03 0.23 11.11
N VAL A 313 -0.95 0.62 10.29
CA VAL A 313 -0.91 1.89 9.55
C VAL A 313 -0.92 3.09 10.50
N VAL A 314 -1.69 3.06 11.60
CA VAL A 314 -1.66 4.11 12.64
C VAL A 314 -0.26 4.30 13.20
N LYS A 315 0.43 3.22 13.60
CA LYS A 315 1.79 3.28 14.15
C LYS A 315 2.78 3.86 13.13
N ALA A 316 2.70 3.40 11.89
CA ALA A 316 3.55 3.86 10.80
C ALA A 316 3.31 5.34 10.46
N VAL A 317 2.05 5.79 10.41
CA VAL A 317 1.69 7.19 10.14
C VAL A 317 2.14 8.13 11.26
N LYS A 318 2.03 7.71 12.52
CA LYS A 318 2.60 8.47 13.66
C LYS A 318 4.11 8.64 13.52
N MET A 319 4.83 7.57 13.17
CA MET A 319 6.28 7.64 12.92
C MET A 319 6.63 8.54 11.73
N LEU A 320 5.85 8.49 10.65
CA LEU A 320 6.00 9.41 9.52
C LEU A 320 5.77 10.86 9.94
N SER A 321 4.74 11.14 10.74
CA SER A 321 4.44 12.48 11.25
C SER A 321 5.60 13.05 12.08
N LEU A 322 6.10 12.26 13.03
CA LEU A 322 7.24 12.61 13.89
C LEU A 322 8.51 12.90 13.07
N SER A 323 8.86 12.00 12.15
CA SER A 323 10.04 12.20 11.31
C SER A 323 9.87 13.38 10.35
N GLN A 324 8.66 13.64 9.84
CA GLN A 324 8.39 14.79 8.97
C GLN A 324 8.49 16.13 9.74
N GLN A 325 8.07 16.16 11.00
CA GLN A 325 8.23 17.34 11.88
C GLN A 325 9.71 17.74 12.03
N ALA A 326 10.61 16.76 12.17
CA ALA A 326 12.03 17.02 12.29
C ALA A 326 12.61 17.70 11.04
N LEU A 327 12.11 17.33 9.85
CA LEU A 327 12.57 17.87 8.56
C LEU A 327 12.05 19.29 8.29
N LYS A 328 10.83 19.61 8.71
CA LYS A 328 10.17 20.90 8.44
C LYS A 328 10.89 22.13 8.98
N LYS A 329 11.71 21.98 10.02
CA LYS A 329 12.51 23.09 10.54
C LYS A 329 13.48 23.67 9.50
N SER A 330 13.68 22.98 8.37
CA SER A 330 14.68 23.31 7.36
C SER A 330 14.15 23.89 6.03
N ASN A 331 12.85 23.83 5.69
CA ASN A 331 12.38 24.27 4.35
C ASN A 331 10.90 24.65 4.25
N THR A 332 10.61 25.76 3.56
CA THR A 332 9.26 26.26 3.19
C THR A 332 8.94 26.07 1.70
N LEU A 333 9.35 24.93 1.11
CA LEU A 333 9.15 24.69 -0.32
C LEU A 333 7.70 24.31 -0.62
N LYS A 334 7.08 25.07 -1.52
CA LYS A 334 5.79 24.78 -2.14
C LYS A 334 6.02 23.75 -3.25
N GLN A 335 5.93 22.47 -2.88
CA GLN A 335 6.12 21.33 -3.78
C GLN A 335 5.06 20.26 -3.53
N ARG A 336 4.65 19.59 -4.61
CA ARG A 336 3.68 18.49 -4.56
C ARG A 336 4.17 17.34 -3.69
N PHE A 337 5.38 16.86 -3.93
CA PHE A 337 5.98 15.83 -3.10
C PHE A 337 7.10 16.42 -2.25
N ILE A 338 7.08 16.12 -0.96
CA ILE A 338 8.10 16.55 -0.02
C ILE A 338 8.59 15.29 0.68
N TYR A 339 9.80 14.86 0.34
CA TYR A 339 10.44 13.65 0.88
C TYR A 339 9.54 12.41 0.81
N GLY A 340 8.90 12.20 -0.35
CA GLY A 340 8.04 11.04 -0.62
C GLY A 340 6.63 11.09 -0.02
N LEU A 341 6.22 12.23 0.55
CA LEU A 341 4.84 12.48 0.97
C LEU A 341 4.19 13.50 0.03
N ASP A 342 2.95 13.24 -0.38
CA ASP A 342 2.21 14.14 -1.26
C ASP A 342 1.55 15.27 -0.45
N THR A 343 1.40 16.44 -1.08
CA THR A 343 0.75 17.63 -0.53
C THR A 343 -0.49 17.95 -1.37
N PRO A 344 -1.53 18.57 -0.80
CA PRO A 344 -2.74 18.95 -1.52
C PRO A 344 -2.56 20.17 -2.46
N GLU A 345 -1.33 20.42 -2.96
CA GLU A 345 -0.98 21.64 -3.68
C GLU A 345 -1.59 21.72 -5.09
N SER A 346 -1.72 20.59 -5.80
CA SER A 346 -2.18 20.58 -7.19
C SER A 346 -3.53 19.88 -7.38
N LYS A 347 -4.21 20.15 -8.50
CA LYS A 347 -5.44 19.42 -8.91
C LYS A 347 -5.19 17.92 -9.10
N GLU A 348 -3.94 17.54 -9.32
CA GLU A 348 -3.51 16.16 -9.58
C GLU A 348 -3.02 15.46 -8.31
N THR A 349 -3.13 16.10 -7.15
CA THR A 349 -2.66 15.57 -5.86
C THR A 349 -3.25 14.20 -5.55
N SER A 350 -2.36 13.26 -5.24
CA SER A 350 -2.66 11.99 -4.58
C SER A 350 -2.66 12.12 -3.06
N ALA A 351 -2.93 13.31 -2.52
CA ALA A 351 -3.48 13.52 -1.18
C ALA A 351 -4.99 13.85 -1.22
N GLY A 352 -5.62 13.96 -2.40
CA GLY A 352 -7.09 13.84 -2.55
C GLY A 352 -7.99 14.97 -2.05
N ILE A 353 -7.47 16.02 -1.41
CA ILE A 353 -8.31 17.10 -0.83
C ILE A 353 -7.97 18.42 -1.50
N LYS A 354 -8.62 18.67 -2.64
CA LYS A 354 -8.52 19.93 -3.37
C LYS A 354 -9.16 21.06 -2.57
N ASN A 355 -8.54 22.24 -2.59
CA ASN A 355 -9.02 23.45 -1.90
C ASN A 355 -9.16 23.28 -0.39
N TRP A 356 -8.29 22.49 0.25
CA TRP A 356 -8.17 22.52 1.71
C TRP A 356 -7.87 23.98 2.12
N PRO A 357 -8.83 24.73 2.70
CA PRO A 357 -8.72 26.20 2.82
C PRO A 357 -7.69 26.64 3.86
N ILE A 358 -7.28 25.71 4.72
CA ILE A 358 -6.52 25.94 5.93
C ILE A 358 -5.16 25.22 5.80
N GLN A 359 -4.15 25.96 5.34
CA GLN A 359 -2.71 25.66 5.50
C GLN A 359 -2.07 24.67 4.50
N TYR A 360 -1.93 25.16 3.27
CA TYR A 360 -0.96 24.63 2.30
C TYR A 360 0.43 24.49 2.95
N GLY A 361 1.04 23.31 2.81
CA GLY A 361 2.35 23.00 3.41
C GLY A 361 2.29 22.30 4.76
N ASP A 362 1.12 22.25 5.42
CA ASP A 362 0.95 21.57 6.72
C ASP A 362 0.25 20.23 6.66
N VAL A 363 -0.40 19.91 5.54
CA VAL A 363 -1.04 18.63 5.30
C VAL A 363 -0.19 17.80 4.35
N TYR A 364 0.04 16.56 4.75
CA TYR A 364 0.67 15.52 3.93
C TYR A 364 -0.25 14.32 3.83
N GLY A 365 -0.08 13.52 2.79
CA GLY A 365 -0.80 12.28 2.68
C GLY A 365 -0.31 11.42 1.53
N HIS A 366 -1.06 10.34 1.31
CA HIS A 366 -0.94 9.54 0.11
C HIS A 366 -2.26 8.79 -0.12
N LEU A 367 -2.62 8.60 -1.38
CA LEU A 367 -3.74 7.76 -1.81
C LEU A 367 -3.18 6.46 -2.39
N GLY A 368 -3.74 5.33 -2.00
CA GLY A 368 -3.54 4.04 -2.64
C GLY A 368 -4.54 3.79 -3.76
N TYR A 369 -4.24 2.91 -4.70
CA TYR A 369 -5.20 2.60 -5.74
C TYR A 369 -6.46 1.93 -5.18
N THR A 370 -6.39 1.08 -4.17
CA THR A 370 -7.53 0.31 -3.60
C THR A 370 -8.55 1.13 -2.81
N GLY A 371 -8.43 2.46 -2.80
CA GLY A 371 -9.25 3.31 -1.94
C GLY A 371 -8.63 3.60 -0.57
N THR A 372 -7.51 2.93 -0.25
CA THR A 372 -6.68 3.23 0.93
C THR A 372 -6.08 4.64 0.87
N SER A 373 -5.93 5.29 2.02
CA SER A 373 -5.47 6.67 2.10
C SER A 373 -5.09 7.02 3.54
N PHE A 374 -4.14 7.92 3.69
CA PHE A 374 -3.95 8.62 4.95
C PHE A 374 -3.65 10.10 4.70
N TRP A 375 -3.94 10.89 5.72
CA TRP A 375 -3.63 12.30 5.81
C TRP A 375 -3.04 12.56 7.18
N LEU A 376 -1.96 13.33 7.25
CA LEU A 376 -1.40 13.82 8.49
C LEU A 376 -1.24 15.33 8.39
N TYR A 377 -1.52 15.99 9.49
CA TYR A 377 -1.40 17.42 9.65
C TYR A 377 -0.29 17.70 10.66
N ASN A 378 0.64 18.54 10.23
CA ASN A 378 1.90 18.77 10.91
C ASN A 378 2.11 20.27 10.99
N ARG A 379 1.67 20.88 12.10
CA ARG A 379 1.75 22.32 12.34
C ARG A 379 2.87 22.63 13.33
N VAL A 380 3.78 23.54 12.95
CA VAL A 380 5.01 23.84 13.71
C VAL A 380 4.75 24.64 15.02
N ASP A 381 3.65 25.39 15.08
CA ASP A 381 3.34 26.36 16.14
C ASP A 381 2.42 25.80 17.26
N LYS A 382 1.84 24.61 17.09
CA LYS A 382 1.06 23.94 18.15
C LYS A 382 1.89 22.83 18.80
N LYS A 383 1.93 22.82 20.13
CA LYS A 383 2.40 21.66 20.91
C LYS A 383 1.54 20.43 20.53
N PHE A 384 2.07 19.57 19.67
CA PHE A 384 1.67 18.17 19.48
C PHE A 384 0.20 17.88 19.17
N SER A 385 -0.46 18.60 18.24
CA SER A 385 -1.64 17.99 17.60
C SER A 385 -1.16 17.19 16.38
N GLU A 386 -0.76 15.93 16.62
CA GLU A 386 -0.44 14.94 15.58
C GLU A 386 -1.73 14.45 14.91
N ASP A 387 -2.52 15.35 14.35
CA ASP A 387 -3.80 14.98 13.76
C ASP A 387 -3.53 14.20 12.48
N PHE A 388 -4.00 12.96 12.45
CA PHE A 388 -4.02 12.15 11.25
C PHE A 388 -5.37 11.49 11.09
N HIS A 389 -5.67 11.17 9.84
CA HIS A 389 -6.81 10.34 9.48
C HIS A 389 -6.37 9.28 8.50
N ILE A 390 -6.87 8.07 8.67
CA ILE A 390 -6.59 6.94 7.79
C ILE A 390 -7.94 6.38 7.34
N LEU A 391 -8.05 6.08 6.06
CA LEU A 391 -9.16 5.33 5.47
C LEU A 391 -8.56 4.18 4.67
N LEU A 392 -8.86 2.95 5.06
CA LEU A 392 -8.53 1.75 4.29
C LEU A 392 -9.82 1.20 3.72
N THR A 393 -9.84 0.92 2.43
CA THR A 393 -10.94 0.20 1.78
C THR A 393 -10.33 -0.84 0.86
N ASN A 394 -11.11 -1.84 0.50
CA ASN A 394 -10.74 -2.83 -0.50
C ASN A 394 -11.66 -2.72 -1.73
N ARG A 395 -11.08 -2.56 -2.92
CA ARG A 395 -11.87 -2.67 -4.14
C ARG A 395 -12.10 -4.15 -4.44
N THR A 396 -13.31 -4.55 -4.84
CA THR A 396 -13.61 -5.98 -5.00
C THR A 396 -14.45 -6.32 -6.22
N SER A 397 -14.43 -7.62 -6.52
CA SER A 397 -15.42 -8.37 -7.30
C SER A 397 -16.83 -8.32 -6.68
N GLN A 398 -17.80 -8.88 -7.40
CA GLN A 398 -19.20 -8.94 -6.97
C GLN A 398 -19.46 -10.07 -5.98
N ARG A 399 -20.07 -9.74 -4.85
CA ARG A 399 -20.63 -10.73 -3.93
C ARG A 399 -21.90 -11.35 -4.53
N LYS A 400 -21.99 -12.68 -4.62
CA LYS A 400 -23.23 -13.42 -4.92
C LYS A 400 -24.13 -13.39 -3.69
N LYS A 401 -25.42 -13.18 -3.88
CA LYS A 401 -26.42 -13.45 -2.83
C LYS A 401 -26.61 -14.96 -2.76
N MET A 402 -26.15 -15.61 -1.70
CA MET A 402 -26.24 -17.07 -1.52
C MET A 402 -26.89 -17.40 -0.17
N GLY A 403 -27.89 -18.30 -0.19
CA GLY A 403 -28.44 -18.94 1.02
C GLY A 403 -29.46 -18.13 1.85
N VAL A 404 -30.06 -18.81 2.82
CA VAL A 404 -30.89 -18.21 3.90
C VAL A 404 -30.01 -17.60 5.01
N ASP A 405 -28.81 -18.12 5.21
CA ASP A 405 -27.82 -17.60 6.17
C ASP A 405 -27.12 -16.38 5.59
N LYS A 406 -27.59 -15.21 6.00
CA LYS A 406 -26.95 -13.94 5.66
C LYS A 406 -25.67 -13.84 6.49
N CYS A 407 -24.55 -14.21 5.87
CA CYS A 407 -23.22 -14.00 6.45
C CYS A 407 -23.14 -12.60 7.09
N PRO A 408 -22.78 -12.50 8.38
CA PRO A 408 -22.85 -11.24 9.11
C PRO A 408 -21.74 -10.27 8.68
N ARG A 409 -21.97 -8.98 8.87
CA ARG A 409 -20.86 -8.02 8.98
C ARG A 409 -20.38 -7.97 10.41
N ILE A 410 -19.08 -7.84 10.60
CA ILE A 410 -18.44 -7.58 11.88
C ILE A 410 -18.01 -6.12 11.90
N LEU A 411 -18.42 -5.39 12.93
CA LEU A 411 -17.99 -4.03 13.21
C LEU A 411 -17.13 -4.05 14.47
N ILE A 412 -15.95 -3.44 14.39
CA ILE A 412 -14.99 -3.36 15.48
C ILE A 412 -14.72 -1.88 15.73
N VAL A 413 -14.82 -1.47 16.99
CA VAL A 413 -14.52 -0.11 17.45
C VAL A 413 -13.48 -0.20 18.57
N SER A 414 -12.28 0.28 18.30
CA SER A 414 -11.20 0.38 19.28
C SER A 414 -11.01 1.85 19.66
N ASP A 415 -11.27 2.16 20.93
CA ASP A 415 -11.05 3.46 21.54
C ASP A 415 -9.63 3.48 22.12
N ILE A 416 -8.78 4.31 21.52
CA ILE A 416 -7.37 4.42 21.85
C ILE A 416 -7.18 5.08 23.22
N GLN A 417 -8.06 6.03 23.59
CA GLN A 417 -7.90 6.81 24.81
C GLN A 417 -8.14 5.98 26.07
N ASN A 418 -9.13 5.09 26.04
CA ASN A 418 -9.45 4.22 27.18
C ASN A 418 -8.94 2.78 27.01
N GLY A 419 -8.34 2.45 25.86
CA GLY A 419 -7.79 1.13 25.58
C GLY A 419 -8.85 0.02 25.46
N LYS A 420 -10.10 0.36 25.15
CA LYS A 420 -11.19 -0.61 25.02
C LYS A 420 -11.53 -0.90 23.57
N THR A 421 -11.85 -2.16 23.30
CA THR A 421 -12.38 -2.61 22.03
C THR A 421 -13.78 -3.16 22.21
N HIS A 422 -14.67 -2.79 21.29
CA HIS A 422 -16.04 -3.26 21.22
C HIS A 422 -16.28 -3.92 19.86
N CYS A 423 -16.88 -5.10 19.88
CA CYS A 423 -17.25 -5.85 18.69
C CYS A 423 -18.77 -5.88 18.55
N PHE A 424 -19.25 -5.81 17.31
CA PHE A 424 -20.66 -5.89 16.99
C PHE A 424 -20.87 -6.77 15.77
N GLN A 425 -21.97 -7.51 15.76
CA GLN A 425 -22.48 -8.20 14.59
C GLN A 425 -23.55 -7.34 13.92
N ILE A 426 -23.60 -7.36 12.58
CA ILE A 426 -24.67 -6.76 11.80
C ILE A 426 -25.31 -7.84 10.92
N VAL A 427 -26.57 -8.16 11.20
CA VAL A 427 -27.41 -9.10 10.43
C VAL A 427 -28.72 -8.41 10.11
N ASP A 428 -29.11 -8.31 8.84
CA ASP A 428 -30.37 -7.68 8.44
C ASP A 428 -30.62 -6.27 8.96
N ASN A 429 -29.53 -5.50 9.09
CA ASN A 429 -29.52 -4.15 9.68
C ASN A 429 -29.84 -4.12 11.20
N LEU A 430 -29.87 -5.28 11.86
CA LEU A 430 -29.85 -5.40 13.31
C LEU A 430 -28.40 -5.46 13.78
N ILE A 431 -28.10 -4.72 14.83
CA ILE A 431 -26.76 -4.66 15.43
C ILE A 431 -26.84 -5.26 16.84
N SER A 432 -25.99 -6.25 17.12
CA SER A 432 -25.82 -6.86 18.44
C SER A 432 -24.37 -6.72 18.89
N SER A 433 -24.15 -6.50 20.18
CA SER A 433 -22.81 -6.57 20.77
C SER A 433 -22.32 -8.01 20.76
N LEU A 434 -21.02 -8.19 20.53
CA LEU A 434 -20.32 -9.46 20.61
C LEU A 434 -19.15 -9.35 21.59
N LEU A 435 -18.81 -10.47 22.23
CA LEU A 435 -17.48 -10.66 22.77
C LEU A 435 -16.47 -10.78 21.62
N LEU A 436 -15.20 -10.43 21.88
CA LEU A 436 -14.15 -10.57 20.89
C LEU A 436 -13.98 -12.02 20.40
N THR A 437 -14.06 -12.98 21.33
CA THR A 437 -13.98 -14.41 21.02
C THR A 437 -15.11 -14.86 20.09
N GLU A 438 -16.33 -14.37 20.30
CA GLU A 438 -17.49 -14.68 19.44
C GLU A 438 -17.30 -14.10 18.03
N ALA A 439 -16.79 -12.87 17.92
CA ALA A 439 -16.49 -12.27 16.61
C ALA A 439 -15.43 -13.09 15.84
N GLN A 440 -14.42 -13.61 16.52
CA GLN A 440 -13.39 -14.47 15.94
C GLN A 440 -13.94 -15.83 15.50
N GLU A 441 -14.78 -16.46 16.33
CA GLU A 441 -15.44 -17.72 16.02
C GLU A 441 -16.34 -17.59 14.78
N ILE A 442 -17.13 -16.52 14.69
CA ILE A 442 -17.96 -16.21 13.53
C ILE A 442 -17.09 -16.02 12.28
N SER A 443 -16.01 -15.24 12.35
CA SER A 443 -15.09 -15.08 11.20
C SER A 443 -14.45 -16.41 10.78
N LEU A 444 -14.06 -17.26 11.72
CA LEU A 444 -13.49 -18.56 11.43
C LEU A 444 -14.52 -19.48 10.74
N GLU A 445 -15.74 -19.54 11.26
CA GLU A 445 -16.86 -20.31 10.68
C GLU A 445 -17.11 -19.89 9.22
N TYR A 446 -17.21 -18.59 8.97
CA TYR A 446 -17.57 -18.07 7.65
C TYR A 446 -16.42 -18.04 6.64
N SER A 447 -15.16 -18.06 7.09
CA SER A 447 -13.98 -18.04 6.19
C SER A 447 -13.94 -19.19 5.17
N GLY A 448 -14.55 -20.34 5.48
CA GLY A 448 -14.64 -21.47 4.55
C GLY A 448 -15.67 -21.28 3.42
N TYR A 449 -16.54 -20.27 3.54
CA TYR A 449 -17.66 -20.04 2.62
C TYR A 449 -17.37 -19.02 1.53
N SER A 450 -16.26 -18.30 1.60
CA SER A 450 -15.93 -17.20 0.67
C SER A 450 -16.04 -17.68 -0.79
N ASN A 451 -15.47 -18.84 -1.13
CA ASN A 451 -15.50 -19.36 -2.52
C ASN A 451 -16.90 -19.66 -3.06
N ARG A 452 -17.90 -19.79 -2.18
CA ARG A 452 -19.31 -19.94 -2.55
C ARG A 452 -20.00 -18.59 -2.67
N ILE A 453 -19.57 -17.61 -1.87
CA ILE A 453 -20.16 -16.30 -1.73
C ILE A 453 -19.71 -15.34 -2.84
N TRP A 454 -18.47 -15.44 -3.32
CA TRP A 454 -17.91 -14.45 -4.25
C TRP A 454 -17.97 -14.92 -5.70
N ASP A 455 -18.39 -14.03 -6.61
CA ASP A 455 -18.23 -14.23 -8.04
C ASP A 455 -16.92 -13.63 -8.54
N THR A 456 -15.90 -14.47 -8.62
CA THR A 456 -14.59 -14.07 -9.16
C THR A 456 -14.58 -13.90 -10.67
N THR A 457 -15.65 -14.29 -11.36
CA THR A 457 -15.74 -14.17 -12.82
C THR A 457 -16.24 -12.80 -13.27
N VAL A 458 -16.79 -12.00 -12.35
CA VAL A 458 -17.33 -10.68 -12.66
C VAL A 458 -16.22 -9.63 -12.60
N LEU A 459 -15.85 -9.12 -13.77
CA LEU A 459 -15.06 -7.90 -13.90
C LEU A 459 -15.95 -6.69 -13.65
N ARG A 460 -15.50 -5.77 -12.80
CA ARG A 460 -16.19 -4.48 -12.56
C ARG A 460 -15.35 -3.33 -13.07
N ASP A 461 -16.02 -2.31 -13.58
CA ASP A 461 -15.41 -1.01 -13.78
C ASP A 461 -14.93 -0.45 -12.45
N LEU A 462 -13.92 0.41 -12.53
CA LEU A 462 -13.30 1.00 -11.36
C LEU A 462 -14.31 1.90 -10.63
N PRO A 463 -14.69 1.57 -9.38
CA PRO A 463 -15.58 2.44 -8.63
C PRO A 463 -14.85 3.77 -8.35
N ASN A 464 -15.55 4.87 -8.57
CA ASN A 464 -15.04 6.20 -8.24
C ASN A 464 -14.99 6.39 -6.71
N ILE A 465 -13.89 5.95 -6.10
CA ILE A 465 -13.64 6.11 -4.66
C ILE A 465 -13.25 7.54 -4.27
N LEU A 466 -12.98 8.41 -5.26
CA LEU A 466 -12.50 9.76 -5.00
C LEU A 466 -13.54 10.57 -4.23
N ASP A 467 -14.82 10.42 -4.55
CA ASP A 467 -15.88 11.17 -3.90
C ASP A 467 -16.10 10.70 -2.45
N VAL A 468 -15.97 9.39 -2.19
CA VAL A 468 -15.99 8.82 -0.84
C VAL A 468 -14.85 9.39 0.01
N ARG A 469 -13.63 9.43 -0.54
CA ARG A 469 -12.47 9.99 0.14
C ARG A 469 -12.65 11.47 0.45
N LYS A 470 -13.13 12.25 -0.51
CA LYS A 470 -13.40 13.69 -0.31
C LYS A 470 -14.42 13.89 0.80
N PHE A 471 -15.53 13.15 0.77
CA PHE A 471 -16.55 13.21 1.81
C PHE A 471 -15.96 12.88 3.19
N VAL A 472 -15.29 11.73 3.31
CA VAL A 472 -14.69 11.28 4.58
C VAL A 472 -13.68 12.31 5.08
N ALA A 473 -12.79 12.79 4.21
CA ALA A 473 -11.84 13.82 4.57
C ALA A 473 -12.52 15.12 5.04
N GLN A 474 -13.48 15.65 4.30
CA GLN A 474 -14.21 16.88 4.67
C GLN A 474 -14.89 16.75 6.02
N LYS A 475 -15.51 15.60 6.30
CA LYS A 475 -16.15 15.33 7.59
C LYS A 475 -15.15 15.22 8.73
N LEU A 476 -14.07 14.48 8.53
CA LEU A 476 -13.06 14.25 9.56
C LEU A 476 -12.30 15.54 9.91
N TRP A 477 -11.97 16.34 8.91
CA TRP A 477 -11.25 17.60 9.07
C TRP A 477 -12.16 18.81 9.32
N ASN A 478 -13.50 18.61 9.29
CA ASN A 478 -14.50 19.65 9.47
C ASN A 478 -14.33 20.84 8.49
N ILE A 479 -14.21 20.52 7.19
CA ILE A 479 -13.98 21.46 6.07
C ILE A 479 -15.21 21.61 5.20
#